data_AF-A0A0B1T2I5-F1
#
_entry.id   AF-A0A0B1T2I5-F1
#
_cell.length_a   1.000
_cell.length_b   1.000
_cell.length_c   1.000
_cell.angle_alpha   90.00
_cell.angle_beta   90.00
_cell.angle_gamma   90.00
#
_symmetry.space_group_name_H-M   'P 1'
#
loop_
_entity.id
_entity.type
_entity.pdbx_description
1 polymer ?
#
loop_
_entity_poly.entity_id
_entity_poly.type
_entity_poly.pdbx_seq_one_letter_code
_entity_poly.pdbx_strand_id
1 'polypeptide(L)'
;MKIDIWSVGCIFAEMINHRVLFPGVDRVDQWTKIINVMGTPSEDFISKLGSSATVYVRSLPYQAGKSIEEIAPDVNFLKETENARANLTAEWGRDLLAKMLVINPDNRYSVEESLNHPYVKVWFRDDEVNAPQSENRYREEIDYADKPLAEWKALIFDEVKQFEQQHNIFES
;
A
#
# COMPACT_ATOMS: atom_id res chain seq x y z
N MET A 1 -5.15 -5.54 6.85
CA MET A 1 -4.35 -5.16 5.67
C MET A 1 -4.26 -3.64 5.51
N LYS A 2 -3.69 -2.90 6.47
CA LYS A 2 -3.39 -1.46 6.30
C LYS A 2 -1.98 -1.22 5.75
N ILE A 3 -1.15 -2.26 5.70
CA ILE A 3 0.21 -2.23 5.13
C ILE A 3 0.13 -1.90 3.64
N ASP A 4 -0.79 -2.53 2.91
CA ASP A 4 -0.94 -2.35 1.47
C ASP A 4 -1.36 -0.91 1.10
N ILE A 5 -2.11 -0.23 1.97
CA ILE A 5 -2.51 1.18 1.76
C ILE A 5 -1.31 2.13 1.75
N TRP A 6 -0.24 1.82 2.50
CA TRP A 6 0.98 2.61 2.40
C TRP A 6 1.62 2.47 1.02
N SER A 7 1.73 1.23 0.53
CA SER A 7 2.26 0.96 -0.80
C SER A 7 1.42 1.64 -1.89
N VAL A 8 0.10 1.59 -1.79
CA VAL A 8 -0.82 2.32 -2.69
C VAL A 8 -0.62 3.82 -2.61
N GLY A 9 -0.47 4.38 -1.40
CA GLY A 9 -0.15 5.80 -1.21
C GLY A 9 1.18 6.20 -1.86
N CYS A 10 2.22 5.36 -1.74
CA CYS A 10 3.50 5.59 -2.43
C CYS A 10 3.31 5.60 -3.95
N ILE A 11 2.66 4.57 -4.51
CA ILE A 11 2.39 4.49 -5.95
C ILE A 11 1.58 5.72 -6.41
N PHE A 12 0.58 6.12 -5.63
CA PHE A 12 -0.23 7.29 -5.96
C PHE A 12 0.60 8.58 -5.98
N ALA A 13 1.45 8.81 -4.99
CA ALA A 13 2.37 9.94 -5.00
C ALA A 13 3.37 9.88 -6.17
N GLU A 14 3.83 8.69 -6.54
CA GLU A 14 4.73 8.48 -7.68
C GLU A 14 4.05 8.77 -9.01
N MET A 15 2.77 8.41 -9.15
CA MET A 15 1.97 8.77 -10.32
C MET A 15 1.80 10.29 -10.44
N ILE A 16 1.57 11.00 -9.33
CA ILE A 16 1.47 12.47 -9.32
C ILE A 16 2.83 13.10 -9.66
N ASN A 17 3.91 12.63 -9.05
CA ASN A 17 5.21 13.30 -9.12
C ASN A 17 6.13 12.81 -10.24
N HIS A 18 5.76 11.73 -10.94
CA HIS A 18 6.57 11.01 -11.93
C HIS A 18 7.97 10.60 -11.43
N ARG A 19 8.13 10.44 -10.11
CA ARG A 19 9.38 10.04 -9.45
C ARG A 19 9.08 9.29 -8.17
N VAL A 20 10.01 8.40 -7.79
CA VAL A 20 9.95 7.62 -6.54
C VAL A 20 9.83 8.56 -5.33
N LEU A 21 8.84 8.30 -4.46
CA LEU A 21 8.59 9.14 -3.29
C LEU A 21 9.68 8.97 -2.22
N PHE A 22 10.09 7.72 -1.96
CA PHE A 22 11.11 7.37 -0.97
C PHE A 22 12.22 6.52 -1.59
N PRO A 23 13.19 7.14 -2.29
CA PRO A 23 14.29 6.41 -2.92
C PRO A 23 15.36 6.08 -1.87
N GLY A 24 15.18 4.99 -1.13
CA GLY A 24 16.16 4.48 -0.18
C GLY A 24 17.11 3.45 -0.81
N VAL A 25 18.39 3.56 -0.49
CA VAL A 25 19.42 2.62 -0.97
C VAL A 25 19.55 1.39 -0.05
N ASP A 26 19.26 1.56 1.23
CA ASP A 26 19.22 0.50 2.24
C ASP A 26 18.10 0.74 3.26
N ARG A 27 17.95 -0.15 4.24
CA ARG A 27 16.89 -0.06 5.25
C ARG A 27 16.93 1.21 6.10
N VAL A 28 18.14 1.69 6.40
CA VAL A 28 18.39 2.86 7.26
C VAL A 28 18.15 4.15 6.47
N ASP A 29 18.65 4.20 5.24
CA ASP A 29 18.41 5.31 4.32
C ASP A 29 16.92 5.40 3.95
N GLN A 30 16.25 4.27 3.67
CA GLN A 30 14.80 4.22 3.40
C GLN A 30 14.01 4.87 4.53
N TRP A 31 14.31 4.51 5.79
CA TRP A 31 13.66 5.10 6.95
C TRP A 31 13.96 6.61 7.06
N THR A 32 15.20 7.00 6.82
CA THR A 32 15.61 8.40 6.82
C THR A 32 14.86 9.21 5.75
N LYS A 33 14.67 8.68 4.53
CA LYS A 33 13.85 9.31 3.49
C LYS A 33 12.41 9.49 3.94
N ILE A 34 11.83 8.48 4.58
CA ILE A 34 10.44 8.54 5.08
C ILE A 34 10.30 9.64 6.13
N ILE A 35 11.16 9.68 7.15
CA ILE A 35 11.12 10.74 8.18
C ILE A 35 11.35 12.12 7.59
N ASN A 36 12.25 12.27 6.63
CA ASN A 36 12.54 13.58 6.02
C ASN A 36 11.35 14.18 5.26
N VAL A 37 10.39 13.35 4.86
CA VAL A 37 9.18 13.78 4.15
C VAL A 37 8.00 13.84 5.12
N MET A 38 7.81 12.81 5.94
CA MET A 38 6.63 12.66 6.81
C MET A 38 6.81 13.30 8.19
N GLY A 39 8.04 13.64 8.57
CA GLY A 39 8.40 14.13 9.89
C GLY A 39 8.70 13.02 10.89
N THR A 40 9.22 13.41 12.05
CA THR A 40 9.47 12.49 13.16
C THR A 40 8.13 11.98 13.71
N PRO A 41 7.92 10.64 13.79
CA PRO A 41 6.67 10.08 14.31
C PRO A 41 6.47 10.39 15.80
N SER A 42 5.24 10.26 16.28
CA SER A 42 4.90 10.49 17.69
C SER A 42 5.53 9.45 18.62
N GLU A 43 5.76 9.81 19.88
CA GLU A 43 6.28 8.89 20.89
C GLU A 43 5.40 7.64 21.11
N ASP A 44 4.09 7.76 20.90
CA ASP A 44 3.18 6.59 20.91
C ASP A 44 3.61 5.53 19.90
N PHE A 45 3.88 5.94 18.66
CA PHE A 45 4.34 5.04 17.62
C PHE A 45 5.75 4.51 17.91
N ILE A 46 6.66 5.40 18.35
CA ILE A 46 8.04 5.03 18.67
C ILE A 46 8.08 3.97 19.78
N SER A 47 7.22 4.09 20.80
CA SER A 47 7.14 3.13 21.91
C SER A 47 6.68 1.72 21.50
N LYS A 48 5.95 1.60 20.39
CA LYS A 48 5.47 0.32 19.84
C LYS A 48 6.52 -0.39 18.98
N LEU A 49 7.64 0.27 18.66
CA LEU A 49 8.71 -0.31 17.86
C LEU A 49 9.59 -1.26 18.68
N GLY A 50 10.32 -2.13 17.98
CA GLY A 50 11.34 -2.97 18.61
C GLY A 50 12.44 -2.14 19.29
N SER A 51 13.12 -2.72 20.28
CA SER A 51 14.12 -2.04 21.11
C SER A 51 15.24 -1.38 20.30
N SER A 52 15.81 -2.07 19.32
CA SER A 52 16.86 -1.51 18.45
C SER A 52 16.37 -0.35 17.56
N ALA A 53 15.17 -0.47 17.00
CA ALA A 53 14.58 0.57 16.16
C ALA A 53 14.24 1.82 16.98
N THR A 54 13.70 1.65 18.19
CA THR A 54 13.36 2.73 19.11
C THR A 54 14.58 3.60 19.44
N VAL A 55 15.71 2.98 19.80
CA VAL A 55 16.96 3.69 20.10
C VAL A 55 17.46 4.47 18.89
N TYR A 56 17.41 3.85 17.70
CA TYR A 56 17.82 4.51 16.46
C TYR A 56 16.94 5.72 16.15
N VAL A 57 15.60 5.59 16.18
CA VAL A 57 14.68 6.70 15.88
C VAL A 57 14.86 7.86 16.87
N ARG A 58 15.05 7.58 18.16
CA ARG A 58 15.29 8.60 19.20
C ARG A 58 16.66 9.27 19.08
N SER A 59 17.63 8.62 18.44
CA SER A 59 18.95 9.22 18.21
C SER A 59 18.95 10.23 17.04
N LEU A 60 17.93 10.21 16.18
CA LEU A 60 17.83 11.11 15.05
C LEU A 60 17.33 12.50 15.49
N PRO A 61 17.82 13.58 14.85
CA PRO A 61 17.30 14.91 15.10
C PRO A 61 15.84 15.00 14.67
N TYR A 62 15.05 15.76 15.43
CA TYR A 62 13.65 16.03 15.08
C TYR A 62 13.54 16.66 13.68
N GLN A 63 12.66 16.11 12.85
CA GLN A 63 12.33 16.61 11.52
C GLN A 63 10.87 17.05 11.50
N ALA A 64 10.61 18.27 11.03
CA ALA A 64 9.27 18.69 10.67
C ALA A 64 8.89 18.01 9.35
N GLY A 65 7.70 17.40 9.31
CA GLY A 65 7.16 16.83 8.08
C GLY A 65 6.88 17.93 7.04
N LYS A 66 7.00 17.57 5.77
CA LYS A 66 6.60 18.41 4.65
C LYS A 66 5.08 18.50 4.59
N SER A 67 4.57 19.63 4.12
CA SER A 67 3.14 19.75 3.85
C SER A 67 2.73 18.84 2.70
N ILE A 68 1.45 18.47 2.62
CA ILE A 68 0.97 17.60 1.53
C ILE A 68 1.08 18.32 0.16
N GLU A 69 1.02 19.65 0.15
CA GLU A 69 1.22 20.49 -1.03
C GLU A 69 2.68 20.47 -1.50
N GLU A 70 3.65 20.32 -0.59
CA GLU A 70 5.06 20.10 -0.97
C GLU A 70 5.29 18.69 -1.51
N ILE A 71 4.57 17.70 -0.99
CA ILE A 71 4.64 16.29 -1.44
C ILE A 71 3.97 16.12 -2.80
N ALA A 72 2.84 16.79 -3.03
CA ALA A 72 2.04 16.73 -4.24
C ALA A 72 1.64 18.15 -4.69
N PRO A 73 2.53 18.89 -5.38
CA PRO A 73 2.31 20.28 -5.74
C PRO A 73 1.27 20.45 -6.85
N ASP A 74 0.59 21.61 -6.90
CA ASP A 74 -0.50 21.88 -7.87
C ASP A 74 -0.06 21.73 -9.33
N VAL A 75 1.20 22.06 -9.60
CA VAL A 75 1.79 21.93 -10.95
C VAL A 75 1.78 20.50 -11.48
N ASN A 76 1.71 19.51 -10.59
CA ASN A 76 1.68 18.09 -10.93
C ASN A 76 0.26 17.55 -11.12
N PHE A 77 -0.77 18.37 -10.87
CA PHE A 77 -2.16 18.02 -11.14
C PHE A 77 -2.65 18.70 -12.42
N LEU A 78 -3.55 18.03 -13.13
CA LEU A 78 -4.28 18.66 -14.23
C LEU A 78 -5.20 19.75 -13.66
N LYS A 79 -5.21 20.91 -14.32
CA LYS A 79 -6.06 22.06 -13.91
C LYS A 79 -7.55 21.77 -14.06
N GLU A 80 -7.89 20.94 -15.04
CA GLU A 80 -9.26 20.51 -15.32
C GLU A 80 -9.26 18.99 -15.50
N THR A 81 -10.26 18.36 -14.92
CA THR A 81 -10.53 16.93 -15.09
C THR A 81 -11.13 16.68 -16.47
N GLU A 82 -10.54 15.75 -17.23
CA GLU A 82 -11.12 15.29 -18.49
C GLU A 82 -12.45 14.53 -18.27
N ASN A 83 -12.67 14.03 -17.04
CA ASN A 83 -13.90 13.37 -16.67
C ASN A 83 -14.93 14.38 -16.16
N ALA A 84 -15.79 14.85 -17.06
CA ALA A 84 -16.88 15.80 -16.76
C ALA A 84 -17.90 15.28 -15.73
N ARG A 85 -17.96 13.96 -15.44
CA ARG A 85 -18.85 13.38 -14.42
C ARG A 85 -18.28 13.49 -13.00
N ALA A 86 -17.00 13.79 -12.89
CA ALA A 86 -16.26 13.73 -11.64
C ALA A 86 -15.61 15.10 -11.42
N ASN A 87 -16.18 15.95 -10.56
CA ASN A 87 -15.53 17.20 -10.12
C ASN A 87 -14.31 16.89 -9.24
N LEU A 88 -13.35 16.10 -9.75
CA LEU A 88 -12.14 15.70 -9.06
C LEU A 88 -11.20 16.90 -9.00
N THR A 89 -10.80 17.26 -7.79
CA THR A 89 -9.87 18.35 -7.54
C THR A 89 -8.53 17.82 -7.06
N ALA A 90 -7.47 18.60 -7.26
CA ALA A 90 -6.16 18.32 -6.67
C ALA A 90 -6.25 18.20 -5.14
N GLU A 91 -7.13 18.99 -4.50
CA GLU A 91 -7.40 18.94 -3.07
C GLU A 91 -7.88 17.55 -2.62
N TRP A 92 -8.85 16.95 -3.32
CA TRP A 92 -9.33 15.60 -2.99
C TRP A 92 -8.25 14.53 -3.20
N GLY A 93 -7.40 14.70 -4.21
CA GLY A 93 -6.25 13.82 -4.42
C GLY A 93 -5.26 13.89 -3.26
N ARG A 94 -4.89 15.11 -2.83
CA ARG A 94 -4.02 15.35 -1.68
C ARG A 94 -4.60 14.83 -0.37
N ASP A 95 -5.89 15.08 -0.13
CA ASP A 95 -6.57 14.67 1.09
C ASP A 95 -6.59 13.15 1.22
N LEU A 96 -6.85 12.42 0.13
CA LEU A 96 -6.71 10.96 0.10
C LEU A 96 -5.26 10.53 0.37
N LEU A 97 -4.30 11.15 -0.33
CA LEU A 97 -2.90 10.82 -0.22
C LEU A 97 -2.37 11.01 1.20
N ALA A 98 -2.75 12.09 1.88
CA ALA A 98 -2.38 12.38 3.27
C ALA A 98 -2.90 11.31 4.25
N LYS A 99 -4.07 10.73 3.96
CA LYS A 99 -4.69 9.68 4.80
C LYS A 99 -4.13 8.28 4.53
N MET A 100 -3.58 8.06 3.33
CA MET A 100 -2.85 6.84 2.98
C MET A 100 -1.41 6.85 3.49
N LEU A 101 -0.71 7.98 3.33
CA LEU A 101 0.68 8.18 3.76
C LEU A 101 0.76 8.56 5.25
N VAL A 102 0.30 7.67 6.13
CA VAL A 102 0.42 7.85 7.58
C VAL A 102 1.38 6.80 8.14
N ILE A 103 2.44 7.23 8.85
CA ILE A 103 3.43 6.31 9.42
C ILE A 103 2.76 5.30 10.37
N ASN A 104 1.95 5.81 11.31
CA ASN A 104 1.23 4.96 12.24
C ASN A 104 0.07 4.24 11.53
N PRO A 105 0.09 2.90 11.42
CA PRO A 105 -0.98 2.15 10.76
C PRO A 105 -2.33 2.28 11.46
N ASP A 106 -2.36 2.54 12.78
CA ASP A 106 -3.61 2.68 13.53
C ASP A 106 -4.45 3.85 12.98
N ASN A 107 -3.77 4.95 12.63
CA ASN A 107 -4.37 6.19 12.12
C ASN A 107 -4.50 6.22 10.59
N ARG A 108 -3.96 5.21 9.90
CA ARG A 108 -4.01 5.11 8.43
C ARG A 108 -5.39 4.64 7.99
N TYR A 109 -5.85 5.15 6.86
CA TYR A 109 -7.06 4.63 6.21
C TYR A 109 -6.95 3.14 5.90
N SER A 110 -8.06 2.45 6.07
CA SER A 110 -8.30 1.11 5.54
C SER A 110 -8.66 1.15 4.06
N VAL A 111 -8.72 -0.03 3.44
CA VAL A 111 -9.19 -0.18 2.04
C VAL A 111 -10.61 0.34 1.89
N GLU A 112 -11.51 -0.01 2.80
CA GLU A 112 -12.91 0.41 2.77
C GLU A 112 -13.06 1.93 2.92
N GLU A 113 -12.33 2.55 3.84
CA GLU A 113 -12.33 4.01 4.01
C GLU A 113 -11.77 4.72 2.76
N SER A 114 -10.75 4.14 2.13
CA SER A 114 -10.15 4.67 0.90
C SER A 114 -11.11 4.59 -0.29
N LEU A 115 -11.84 3.47 -0.45
CA LEU A 115 -12.85 3.29 -1.50
C LEU A 115 -14.04 4.24 -1.34
N ASN A 116 -14.40 4.56 -0.09
CA ASN A 116 -15.47 5.52 0.21
C ASN A 116 -15.06 6.99 0.07
N HIS A 117 -13.78 7.27 -0.16
CA HIS A 117 -13.28 8.64 -0.30
C HIS A 117 -13.83 9.30 -1.58
N PRO A 118 -14.23 10.60 -1.56
CA PRO A 118 -14.79 11.29 -2.74
C PRO A 118 -13.95 11.16 -4.02
N TYR A 119 -12.63 11.09 -3.88
CA TYR A 119 -11.69 10.92 -4.99
C TYR A 119 -11.80 9.56 -5.71
N VAL A 120 -12.10 8.48 -4.97
CA VAL A 120 -12.19 7.10 -5.52
C VAL A 120 -13.63 6.70 -5.76
N LYS A 121 -14.55 7.18 -4.92
CA LYS A 121 -15.98 6.81 -4.90
C LYS A 121 -16.68 7.01 -6.25
N VAL A 122 -16.20 7.92 -7.10
CA VAL A 122 -16.78 8.12 -8.44
C VAL A 122 -16.66 6.88 -9.32
N TRP A 123 -15.66 6.05 -9.07
CA TRP A 123 -15.43 4.78 -9.76
C TRP A 123 -15.92 3.58 -8.95
N PHE A 124 -16.54 3.81 -7.80
CA PHE A 124 -17.02 2.73 -6.95
C PHE A 124 -18.16 1.97 -7.64
N ARG A 125 -17.97 0.67 -7.75
CA ARG A 125 -18.91 -0.28 -8.32
C ARG A 125 -19.06 -1.44 -7.36
N ASP A 126 -20.25 -1.61 -6.80
CA ASP A 126 -20.53 -2.60 -5.77
C ASP A 126 -20.27 -4.03 -6.27
N ASP A 127 -20.59 -4.29 -7.54
CA ASP A 127 -20.37 -5.56 -8.23
C ASP A 127 -18.88 -5.91 -8.40
N GLU A 128 -18.01 -4.90 -8.51
CA GLU A 128 -16.56 -5.10 -8.62
C GLU A 128 -15.89 -5.21 -7.24
N VAL A 129 -16.30 -4.37 -6.28
CA VAL A 129 -15.71 -4.34 -4.93
C VAL A 129 -16.10 -5.56 -4.12
N ASN A 130 -17.37 -5.96 -4.20
CA ASN A 130 -17.93 -7.11 -3.49
C ASN A 130 -18.04 -8.34 -4.40
N ALA A 131 -17.17 -8.43 -5.42
CA ALA A 131 -17.12 -9.57 -6.30
C ALA A 131 -16.94 -10.89 -5.51
N PRO A 132 -17.48 -12.02 -6.00
CA PRO A 132 -17.31 -13.30 -5.36
C PRO A 132 -15.84 -13.57 -5.08
N GLN A 133 -15.54 -14.04 -3.86
CA GLN A 133 -14.17 -14.42 -3.52
C GLN A 133 -13.68 -15.52 -4.46
N SER A 134 -12.41 -15.42 -4.87
CA SER A 134 -11.77 -16.44 -5.70
C SER A 134 -11.93 -17.83 -5.10
N GLU A 135 -12.23 -18.82 -5.95
CA GLU A 135 -12.26 -20.23 -5.57
C GLU A 135 -10.88 -20.74 -5.12
N ASN A 136 -9.81 -20.11 -5.64
CA ASN A 136 -8.42 -20.35 -5.25
C ASN A 136 -8.06 -19.57 -3.99
N ARG A 137 -8.62 -19.97 -2.85
CA ARG A 137 -8.34 -19.32 -1.58
C ARG A 137 -6.90 -19.54 -1.12
N TYR A 138 -6.33 -18.50 -0.54
CA TYR A 138 -5.18 -18.62 0.34
C TYR A 138 -5.52 -19.58 1.50
N ARG A 139 -4.65 -20.56 1.73
CA ARG A 139 -4.78 -21.54 2.81
C ARG A 139 -3.66 -21.30 3.82
N GLU A 140 -3.96 -20.60 4.91
CA GLU A 140 -3.01 -20.36 6.01
C GLU A 140 -2.39 -21.66 6.54
N GLU A 141 -3.17 -22.74 6.58
CA GLU A 141 -2.72 -24.07 7.01
C GLU A 141 -1.51 -24.60 6.21
N ILE A 142 -1.39 -24.21 4.95
CA ILE A 142 -0.25 -24.59 4.10
C ILE A 142 0.97 -23.77 4.51
N ASP A 143 0.85 -22.45 4.60
CA ASP A 143 1.97 -21.54 4.90
C ASP A 143 2.58 -21.75 6.29
N TYR A 144 1.76 -22.10 7.29
CA TYR A 144 2.24 -22.40 8.64
C TYR A 144 2.65 -23.86 8.85
N ALA A 145 2.51 -24.72 7.83
CA ALA A 145 2.92 -26.11 7.96
C ALA A 145 4.45 -26.26 7.87
N ASP A 146 5.06 -26.77 8.93
CA ASP A 146 6.46 -27.16 8.90
C ASP A 146 6.58 -28.56 8.25
N LYS A 147 6.81 -28.57 6.93
CA LYS A 147 6.93 -29.78 6.12
C LYS A 147 8.34 -29.95 5.56
N PRO A 148 8.88 -31.17 5.46
CA PRO A 148 10.13 -31.43 4.76
C PRO A 148 10.07 -31.01 3.29
N LEU A 149 11.22 -30.64 2.72
CA LEU A 149 11.32 -30.20 1.31
C LEU A 149 10.71 -31.22 0.32
N ALA A 150 10.84 -32.52 0.59
CA ALA A 150 10.28 -33.56 -0.27
C ALA A 150 8.73 -33.50 -0.33
N GLU A 151 8.09 -33.17 0.78
CA GLU A 151 6.63 -33.04 0.86
C GLU A 151 6.17 -31.76 0.18
N TRP A 152 6.89 -30.65 0.36
CA TRP A 152 6.63 -29.42 -0.39
C TRP A 152 6.73 -29.61 -1.91
N LYS A 153 7.75 -30.35 -2.37
CA LYS A 153 7.90 -30.68 -3.80
C LYS A 153 6.73 -31.53 -4.31
N ALA A 154 6.28 -32.50 -3.52
CA ALA A 154 5.12 -33.32 -3.89
C ALA A 154 3.85 -32.49 -4.00
N LEU A 155 3.58 -31.62 -3.02
CA LEU A 155 2.41 -30.73 -3.02
C LEU A 155 2.38 -29.80 -4.23
N ILE A 156 3.52 -29.15 -4.55
CA ILE A 156 3.61 -28.28 -5.73
C ILE A 156 3.40 -29.09 -7.02
N PHE A 157 3.99 -30.27 -7.10
CA PHE A 157 3.85 -31.13 -8.29
C PHE A 157 2.41 -31.63 -8.49
N ASP A 158 1.72 -31.98 -7.41
CA ASP A 158 0.32 -32.39 -7.46
C ASP A 158 -0.60 -31.22 -7.85
N GLU A 159 -0.32 -30.01 -7.36
CA GLU A 159 -1.05 -28.78 -7.78
C GLU A 159 -0.90 -28.51 -9.28
N VAL A 160 0.32 -28.60 -9.81
CA VAL A 160 0.59 -28.42 -11.25
C VAL A 160 -0.18 -29.46 -12.08
N LYS A 161 -0.19 -30.73 -11.65
CA LYS A 161 -0.95 -31.79 -12.32
C LYS A 161 -2.45 -31.55 -12.29
N GLN A 162 -3.00 -31.11 -11.15
CA GLN A 162 -4.43 -30.80 -11.03
C GLN A 162 -4.81 -29.64 -11.94
N PHE A 163 -3.97 -28.60 -12.01
CA PHE A 163 -4.15 -27.48 -12.91
C PHE A 163 -4.14 -27.91 -14.38
N GLU A 164 -3.17 -28.73 -14.79
CA GLU A 164 -3.09 -29.29 -16.16
C GLU A 164 -4.32 -30.15 -16.51
N GLN A 165 -4.83 -30.94 -15.58
CA GLN A 165 -6.03 -31.76 -15.79
C GLN A 165 -7.30 -30.92 -15.94
N GLN A 166 -7.44 -29.85 -15.17
CA GLN A 166 -8.60 -28.95 -15.22
C GLN A 166 -8.56 -28.00 -16.44
N HIS A 167 -7.37 -27.64 -16.91
CA HIS A 167 -7.17 -26.69 -18.01
C HIS A 167 -6.63 -27.38 -19.26
N ASN A 168 -6.96 -28.65 -19.48
CA ASN A 168 -6.48 -29.38 -20.64
C ASN A 168 -7.11 -28.81 -21.92
N ILE A 169 -6.40 -27.86 -22.55
CA ILE A 169 -6.79 -27.08 -23.74
C ILE A 169 -6.78 -27.91 -25.04
N PHE A 170 -6.75 -29.24 -24.92
CA PHE A 170 -6.63 -30.17 -26.06
C PHE A 170 -7.85 -31.07 -26.29
N GLU A 171 -8.96 -30.88 -25.57
CA GLU A 171 -10.25 -31.41 -26.00
C GLU A 171 -11.07 -30.29 -26.66
N SER A 172 -10.76 -30.05 -27.95
CA SER A 172 -11.65 -29.43 -28.94
C SER A 172 -12.31 -30.52 -29.78
#